data_AF-A0A848LZU3-F1
#
_entry.id   AF-A0A848LZU3-F1
#
_cell.length_a   1.000
_cell.length_b   1.000
_cell.length_c   1.000
_cell.angle_alpha   90.00
_cell.angle_beta   90.00
_cell.angle_gamma   90.00
#
_symmetry.space_group_name_H-M   'P 1'
#
loop_
_entity.id
_entity.type
_entity.pdbx_description
1 polymer ?
#
loop_
_entity_poly.entity_id
_entity_poly.type
_entity_poly.pdbx_seq_one_letter_code
_entity_poly.pdbx_strand_id
1 'polypeptide(L)'
;LYGAAVVSGVRDDSAIIPSSLKPLVDTLSARRHTFQHDYWAAYLREGTPTCIVPLSQYHTDTEAENNSYVNQTNHVEINLSPDVCQKIQTLCSDYRITPAVIFYVAWGILLQRWCYADDVLFGATISGRN
;
A
#
# COMPACT_ATOMS: atom_id res chain seq x y z
N LEU A 1 -22.51 -20.89 -16.80
CA LEU A 1 -23.45 -20.77 -17.93
C LEU A 1 -24.76 -20.20 -17.40
N TYR A 2 -24.81 -18.89 -17.15
CA TYR A 2 -26.05 -18.21 -16.80
C TYR A 2 -26.48 -17.39 -18.02
N GLY A 3 -27.66 -17.75 -18.51
CA GLY A 3 -28.22 -17.31 -19.78
C GLY A 3 -28.53 -15.82 -19.82
N ALA A 4 -28.39 -15.29 -21.03
CA ALA A 4 -28.72 -13.94 -21.40
C ALA A 4 -30.23 -13.67 -21.29
N ALA A 5 -30.57 -12.49 -20.78
CA ALA A 5 -31.78 -11.78 -21.17
C ALA A 5 -31.37 -10.31 -21.40
N VAL A 6 -31.04 -9.99 -22.66
CA VAL A 6 -31.00 -8.62 -23.15
C VAL A 6 -32.45 -8.26 -23.47
N VAL A 7 -33.04 -7.34 -22.70
CA VAL A 7 -34.29 -6.69 -23.05
C VAL A 7 -34.10 -5.18 -22.89
N SER A 8 -34.20 -4.50 -24.03
CA SER A 8 -34.37 -3.06 -24.26
C SER A 8 -33.53 -2.07 -23.43
N GLY A 9 -32.45 -1.57 -24.05
CA GLY A 9 -32.40 -0.16 -24.49
C GLY A 9 -32.39 0.99 -23.47
N VAL A 10 -32.41 0.75 -22.17
CA VAL A 10 -32.13 1.75 -21.13
C VAL A 10 -31.27 1.06 -20.07
N ARG A 11 -30.03 1.51 -19.89
CA ARG A 11 -29.18 1.04 -18.79
C ARG A 11 -29.81 1.57 -17.51
N ASP A 12 -30.58 0.71 -16.83
CA ASP A 12 -31.11 1.03 -15.51
C ASP A 12 -29.96 0.97 -14.51
N ASP A 13 -29.27 2.10 -14.36
CA ASP A 13 -28.17 2.27 -13.41
C ASP A 13 -28.67 2.27 -11.94
N SER A 14 -29.97 2.04 -11.69
CA SER A 14 -30.53 1.97 -10.34
C SER A 14 -30.36 0.61 -9.63
N ALA A 15 -29.78 -0.39 -10.30
CA ALA A 15 -29.64 -1.74 -9.75
C ALA A 15 -28.26 -2.07 -9.14
N ILE A 16 -27.40 -1.08 -8.88
CA ILE A 16 -26.21 -1.28 -8.04
C ILE A 16 -26.41 -0.50 -6.74
N ILE A 17 -27.22 -1.05 -5.84
CA ILE A 17 -27.24 -0.60 -4.45
C ILE A 17 -25.85 -0.94 -3.87
N PRO A 18 -25.05 0.03 -3.39
CA PRO A 18 -23.83 -0.31 -2.67
C PRO A 18 -24.26 -1.13 -1.46
N SER A 19 -23.90 -2.42 -1.45
CA SER A 19 -24.08 -3.27 -0.29
C SER A 19 -23.50 -2.53 0.91
N SER A 20 -24.36 -2.14 1.85
CA SER A 20 -23.95 -1.46 3.07
C SER A 20 -22.75 -2.19 3.66
N LEU A 21 -21.70 -1.46 4.06
CA LEU A 21 -20.50 -2.05 4.65
C LEU A 21 -20.77 -2.62 6.06
N LYS A 22 -21.96 -2.35 6.62
CA LYS A 22 -22.33 -2.73 7.98
C LYS A 22 -22.23 -4.25 8.25
N PRO A 23 -22.75 -5.16 7.40
CA PRO A 23 -22.62 -6.59 7.62
C PRO A 23 -21.17 -7.08 7.54
N LEU A 24 -20.32 -6.43 6.73
CA LEU A 24 -18.88 -6.72 6.69
C LEU A 24 -18.22 -6.31 8.01
N VAL A 25 -18.49 -5.09 8.49
CA VAL A 25 -17.97 -4.59 9.78
C VAL A 25 -18.45 -5.45 10.96
N ASP A 26 -19.71 -5.86 10.95
CA ASP A 26 -20.29 -6.76 11.96
C ASP A 26 -19.61 -8.14 11.92
N THR A 27 -19.33 -8.67 10.72
CA THR A 27 -18.59 -9.93 10.56
C THR A 27 -17.14 -9.82 11.04
N LEU A 28 -16.46 -8.71 10.75
CA LEU A 28 -15.08 -8.47 11.17
C LEU A 28 -14.97 -8.27 12.69
N SER A 29 -15.90 -7.52 13.29
CA SER A 29 -15.92 -7.28 14.74
C SER A 29 -16.28 -8.53 15.54
N ALA A 30 -17.09 -9.43 14.99
CA ALA A 30 -17.41 -10.72 15.61
C ALA A 30 -16.24 -11.72 15.56
N ARG A 31 -15.32 -11.60 14.59
CA ARG A 31 -14.13 -12.46 14.53
C ARG A 31 -13.04 -11.96 15.46
N ARG A 32 -12.92 -12.60 16.62
CA ARG A 32 -11.76 -12.41 17.51
C ARG A 32 -10.55 -13.16 16.93
N HIS A 33 -9.72 -12.44 16.19
CA HIS A 33 -8.52 -13.00 15.55
C HIS A 33 -7.32 -13.04 16.51
N THR A 34 -7.38 -13.84 17.58
CA THR A 34 -6.26 -13.99 18.55
C THR A 34 -4.97 -14.42 17.85
N PHE A 35 -5.08 -15.35 16.89
CA PHE A 35 -3.94 -15.79 16.08
C PHE A 35 -3.22 -14.65 15.34
N GLN A 36 -3.96 -13.69 14.78
CA GLN A 36 -3.35 -12.57 14.04
C GLN A 36 -2.63 -11.62 15.00
N HIS A 37 -3.22 -11.37 16.17
CA HIS A 37 -2.57 -10.57 17.20
C HIS A 37 -1.27 -11.24 17.67
N ASP A 38 -1.31 -12.52 18.04
CA ASP A 38 -0.14 -13.25 18.52
C ASP A 38 0.98 -13.29 17.47
N TYR A 39 0.62 -13.49 16.19
CA TYR A 39 1.56 -13.44 15.07
C TYR A 39 2.24 -12.07 14.96
N TRP A 40 1.47 -10.97 14.90
CA TRP A 40 2.05 -9.63 14.75
C TRP A 40 2.83 -9.18 15.99
N ALA A 41 2.38 -9.55 17.18
CA ALA A 41 3.11 -9.29 18.42
C ALA A 41 4.44 -10.05 18.48
N ALA A 42 4.54 -11.24 17.88
CA ALA A 42 5.79 -11.96 17.73
C ALA A 42 6.67 -11.36 16.62
N TYR A 43 6.10 -11.10 15.45
CA TYR A 43 6.80 -10.59 14.27
C TYR A 43 7.43 -9.22 14.52
N LEU A 44 6.73 -8.32 15.21
CA LEU A 44 7.19 -6.95 15.47
C LEU A 44 7.98 -6.82 16.78
N ARG A 45 8.20 -7.90 17.52
CA ARG A 45 8.82 -7.86 18.86
C ARG A 45 10.24 -7.29 18.84
N GLU A 46 11.00 -7.65 17.81
CA GLU A 46 12.42 -7.27 17.65
C GLU A 46 12.60 -6.14 16.62
N GLY A 47 11.51 -5.71 15.96
CA GLY A 47 11.57 -4.68 14.93
C GLY A 47 11.81 -3.29 15.51
N THR A 48 12.84 -2.60 15.04
CA THR A 48 13.06 -1.19 15.37
C THR A 48 12.26 -0.28 14.43
N PRO A 49 11.47 0.67 14.94
CA PRO A 49 10.76 1.62 14.09
C PRO A 49 11.72 2.41 13.21
N THR A 50 11.48 2.45 11.89
CA THR A 50 12.28 3.26 10.98
C THR A 50 11.93 4.73 11.14
N CYS A 51 12.93 5.53 11.53
CA CYS A 51 12.80 6.97 11.61
C CYS A 51 13.21 7.61 10.27
N ILE A 52 12.24 8.15 9.54
CA ILE A 52 12.49 8.99 8.36
C ILE A 52 12.40 10.44 8.83
N VAL A 53 13.54 11.12 8.86
CA VAL A 53 13.57 12.55 9.19
C VAL A 53 13.05 13.33 7.97
N PRO A 54 12.00 14.15 8.12
CA PRO A 54 11.46 14.96 7.02
C PRO A 54 12.52 15.88 6.42
N LEU A 55 12.71 15.81 5.11
CA LEU A 55 13.59 16.70 4.36
C LEU A 55 13.20 18.18 4.47
N SER A 56 11.93 18.47 4.79
CA SER A 56 11.44 19.84 4.99
C SER A 56 12.15 20.57 6.14
N GLN A 57 12.77 19.84 7.07
CA GLN A 57 13.53 20.42 8.19
C GLN A 57 14.84 21.08 7.73
N TYR A 58 15.28 20.83 6.50
CA TYR A 58 16.48 21.43 5.92
C TYR A 58 16.19 22.65 5.02
N HIS A 59 14.93 23.05 4.87
CA HIS A 59 14.61 24.33 4.23
C HIS A 59 14.91 25.46 5.24
N THR A 60 16.13 25.98 5.18
CA THR A 60 16.55 27.22 5.83
C THR A 60 16.06 28.41 5.03
N ASP A 61 14.74 28.61 4.95
CA ASP A 61 14.20 29.89 4.50
C ASP A 61 13.31 30.46 5.61
N THR A 62 13.83 31.56 6.14
CA THR A 62 13.23 32.53 7.04
C THR A 62 11.77 32.82 6.66
N GLU A 63 10.94 33.01 7.67
CA GLU A 63 9.56 33.53 7.62
C GLU A 63 8.45 32.52 7.30
N ALA A 64 7.73 32.06 8.34
CA ALA A 64 6.32 32.39 8.53
C ALA A 64 5.73 31.60 9.71
N GLU A 65 5.40 32.35 10.76
CA GLU A 65 4.32 32.05 11.68
C GLU A 65 3.06 31.64 10.87
N ASN A 66 2.27 30.70 11.41
CA ASN A 66 1.06 30.08 10.83
C ASN A 66 1.29 28.68 10.23
N ASN A 67 1.75 27.74 11.07
CA ASN A 67 1.89 26.33 10.73
C ASN A 67 0.52 25.62 10.68
N SER A 68 -0.36 26.03 9.76
CA SER A 68 -1.43 25.15 9.29
C SER A 68 -0.78 24.10 8.41
N TYR A 69 -0.75 22.84 8.85
CA TYR A 69 -0.34 21.73 8.00
C TYR A 69 -1.26 21.67 6.77
N VAL A 70 -0.92 22.40 5.71
CA VAL A 70 -1.64 22.31 4.44
C VAL A 70 -1.24 20.96 3.88
N ASN A 71 -2.18 20.01 3.83
CA ASN A 71 -2.01 18.68 3.23
C ASN A 71 -1.84 18.81 1.70
N GLN A 72 -0.77 19.46 1.24
CA GLN A 72 -0.41 19.54 -0.17
C GLN A 72 0.21 18.20 -0.56
N THR A 73 -0.57 17.40 -1.28
CA THR A 73 -0.07 16.16 -1.87
C THR A 73 0.59 16.50 -3.19
N ASN A 74 1.91 16.34 -3.26
CA ASN A 74 2.64 16.40 -4.52
C ASN A 74 2.59 15.03 -5.21
N HIS A 75 2.45 15.02 -6.53
CA HIS A 75 2.45 13.81 -7.33
C HIS A 75 3.67 13.78 -8.24
N VAL A 76 4.39 12.67 -8.21
CA VAL A 76 5.51 12.38 -9.12
C VAL A 76 5.24 11.04 -9.78
N GLU A 77 5.26 11.03 -11.10
CA GLU A 77 5.12 9.82 -11.91
C GLU A 77 6.47 9.46 -12.53
N ILE A 78 6.86 8.19 -12.40
CA ILE A 78 8.11 7.67 -12.97
C ILE A 78 7.75 6.50 -13.88
N ASN A 79 8.10 6.62 -15.15
CA ASN A 79 7.90 5.57 -16.14
C ASN A 79 9.16 4.73 -16.27
N LEU A 80 9.02 3.41 -16.08
CA LEU A 80 10.11 2.46 -16.30
C LEU A 80 10.22 2.10 -17.78
N SER A 81 11.44 1.98 -18.28
CA SER A 81 11.66 1.55 -19.66
C SER A 81 11.16 0.11 -19.90
N PRO A 82 10.77 -0.24 -21.14
CA PRO A 82 10.31 -1.60 -21.47
C PRO A 82 11.33 -2.69 -21.13
N ASP A 83 12.63 -2.41 -21.30
CA ASP A 83 13.72 -3.35 -20.97
C ASP A 83 13.76 -3.67 -19.46
N VAL A 84 13.60 -2.64 -18.61
CA VAL A 84 13.56 -2.82 -17.15
C VAL A 84 12.31 -3.61 -16.76
N CYS A 85 11.15 -3.30 -17.35
CA CYS A 85 9.92 -4.05 -17.10
C CYS A 85 10.07 -5.53 -17.46
N GLN A 86 10.70 -5.84 -18.60
CA GLN A 86 10.94 -7.23 -19.03
C GLN A 86 11.86 -7.98 -18.06
N LYS A 87 12.91 -7.33 -17.56
CA LYS A 87 13.83 -7.89 -16.57
C LYS A 87 13.13 -8.18 -15.25
N ILE A 88 12.28 -7.25 -14.77
CA ILE A 88 11.47 -7.45 -13.56
C ILE A 88 10.54 -8.65 -13.73
N GLN A 89 9.85 -8.77 -14.87
CA GLN A 89 8.93 -9.89 -15.13
C GLN A 89 9.67 -11.23 -15.17
N THR A 90 10.84 -11.29 -15.82
CA THR A 90 11.67 -12.49 -15.87
C THR A 90 12.09 -12.92 -14.48
N LEU A 91 12.61 -11.99 -13.68
CA LEU A 91 13.00 -12.23 -12.29
C LEU A 91 11.81 -12.74 -11.43
N CYS A 92 10.63 -12.13 -11.59
CA CYS A 92 9.44 -12.56 -10.89
C CYS A 92 9.05 -14.00 -11.23
N SER A 93 9.16 -14.39 -12.51
CA SER A 93 8.89 -15.75 -12.97
C SER A 93 9.90 -16.75 -12.38
N ASP A 94 11.18 -16.43 -12.42
CA ASP A 94 12.26 -17.30 -11.95
C ASP A 94 12.14 -17.62 -10.46
N TYR A 95 11.83 -16.61 -9.64
CA TYR A 95 11.71 -16.74 -8.19
C TYR A 95 10.27 -17.01 -7.71
N ARG A 96 9.29 -17.08 -8.63
CA ARG A 96 7.85 -17.24 -8.32
C ARG A 96 7.31 -16.19 -7.33
N ILE A 97 7.75 -14.96 -7.50
CA ILE A 97 7.34 -13.80 -6.69
C ILE A 97 6.50 -12.83 -7.52
N THR A 98 5.82 -11.91 -6.84
CA THR A 98 5.07 -10.84 -7.51
C THR A 98 5.95 -9.62 -7.75
N PRO A 99 5.66 -8.78 -8.76
CA PRO A 99 6.38 -7.52 -8.97
C PRO A 99 6.37 -6.61 -7.74
N ALA A 100 5.31 -6.66 -6.93
CA ALA A 100 5.22 -5.90 -5.69
C ALA A 100 6.38 -6.22 -4.72
N VAL A 101 6.80 -7.48 -4.64
CA VAL A 101 7.95 -7.90 -3.80
C VAL A 101 9.23 -7.19 -4.24
N ILE A 102 9.46 -7.07 -5.56
CA ILE A 102 10.63 -6.36 -6.08
C ILE A 102 10.61 -4.89 -5.65
N PHE A 103 9.45 -4.23 -5.71
CA PHE A 103 9.31 -2.84 -5.26
C PHE A 103 9.48 -2.70 -3.74
N TYR A 104 8.97 -3.64 -2.94
CA TYR A 104 9.20 -3.63 -1.49
C TYR A 104 10.67 -3.77 -1.15
N VAL A 105 11.39 -4.68 -1.82
CA VAL A 105 12.84 -4.86 -1.62
C VAL A 105 13.61 -3.61 -2.06
N ALA A 106 13.31 -3.07 -3.24
CA ALA A 106 13.95 -1.86 -3.74
C ALA A 106 13.74 -0.67 -2.78
N TRP A 107 12.52 -0.53 -2.27
CA TRP A 107 12.17 0.50 -1.28
C TRP A 107 12.89 0.28 0.06
N GLY A 108 12.95 -0.96 0.55
CA GLY A 108 13.69 -1.30 1.76
C GLY A 108 15.18 -0.95 1.66
N ILE A 109 15.84 -1.31 0.56
CA ILE A 109 17.26 -0.99 0.32
C ILE A 109 17.47 0.54 0.28
N LEU A 110 16.55 1.28 -0.35
CA LEU A 110 16.62 2.74 -0.38
C LEU A 110 16.52 3.34 1.02
N LEU A 111 15.56 2.87 1.82
CA LEU A 111 15.38 3.35 3.19
C LEU A 111 16.54 2.97 4.11
N GLN A 112 17.10 1.77 3.99
CA GLN A 112 18.29 1.36 4.77
C GLN A 112 19.45 2.33 4.54
N ARG A 113 19.71 2.68 3.28
CA ARG A 113 20.74 3.66 2.91
C ARG A 113 20.42 5.07 3.39
N TRP A 114 19.14 5.45 3.35
CA TRP A 114 18.69 6.77 3.76
C TRP A 114 18.78 6.98 5.28
N CYS A 115 18.36 5.98 6.04
CA CYS A 115 18.28 6.00 7.50
C CYS A 115 19.56 5.53 8.19
N TYR A 116 20.59 5.11 7.42
CA TYR A 116 21.80 4.48 7.94
C TYR A 116 21.49 3.31 8.90
N ALA A 117 20.54 2.47 8.50
CA ALA A 117 20.03 1.36 9.32
C ALA A 117 20.18 0.05 8.56
N ASP A 118 20.51 -1.02 9.29
CA ASP A 118 20.65 -2.38 8.72
C ASP A 118 19.28 -3.04 8.44
N ASP A 119 18.24 -2.62 9.17
CA ASP A 119 16.86 -3.09 8.98
C ASP A 119 15.87 -1.92 8.96
N VAL A 120 14.79 -2.08 8.18
CA VAL A 120 13.75 -1.07 8.03
C VAL A 120 12.36 -1.67 8.03
N LEU A 121 11.45 -1.01 8.74
CA LEU A 121 10.04 -1.32 8.84
C LEU A 121 9.22 -0.23 8.14
N PHE A 122 8.40 -0.63 7.17
CA PHE A 122 7.45 0.25 6.50
C PHE A 122 6.13 -0.47 6.20
N GLY A 123 5.05 0.31 6.11
CA GLY A 123 3.75 -0.21 5.74
C GLY A 123 3.62 -0.41 4.23
N ALA A 124 2.95 -1.49 3.83
CA ALA A 124 2.54 -1.72 2.44
C ALA A 124 1.03 -1.91 2.38
N THR A 125 0.38 -1.30 1.39
CA THR A 125 -1.05 -1.50 1.16
C THR A 125 -1.25 -2.75 0.30
N ILE A 126 -2.10 -3.64 0.78
CA ILE A 126 -2.60 -4.79 0.02
C ILE A 126 -4.08 -4.56 -0.27
N SER A 127 -4.57 -5.03 -1.42
CA SER A 127 -5.97 -4.77 -1.83
C SER A 127 -7.03 -5.41 -0.91
N GLY A 128 -6.61 -6.26 0.04
CA GLY A 128 -7.46 -6.72 1.15
C GLY A 128 -8.66 -7.56 0.75
N ARG A 129 -8.70 -8.08 -0.48
CA ARG A 129 -9.81 -8.89 -0.99
C ARG A 129 -9.63 -10.36 -0.63
N ASN A 130 -9.78 -10.73 0.65
CA ASN A 130 -9.94 -12.11 1.13
C ASN A 130 -10.66 -12.16 2.48
#